data_AF-A0AAW3QZE3-F1
#
_entry.id   AF-A0AAW3QZE3-F1
#
_cell.length_a   1.000
_cell.length_b   1.000
_cell.length_c   1.000
_cell.angle_alpha   90.00
_cell.angle_beta   90.00
_cell.angle_gamma   90.00
#
_symmetry.space_group_name_H-M   'P 1'
#
loop_
_entity.id
_entity.type
_entity.pdbx_description
1 polymer ?
#
loop_
_entity_poly.entity_id
_entity_poly.type
_entity_poly.pdbx_seq_one_letter_code
_entity_poly.pdbx_strand_id
1 'polypeptide(L)' 'MSASNEIRSADVFGAINRAIMSAGSQKDFAAKAGVSSAFVSRVMHGLSAPSPKLLKAAGLRRVVSVHFEFVENADV' A
#
# COMPACT_ATOMS: atom_id res chain seq x y z
N MET A 1 10.52 22.50 -5.63
CA MET A 1 10.46 21.08 -6.06
C MET A 1 9.20 20.47 -5.48
N SER A 2 8.17 20.22 -6.31
CA SER A 2 6.98 19.52 -5.83
C SER A 2 7.38 18.06 -5.58
N ALA A 3 7.32 17.60 -4.33
CA ALA A 3 7.55 16.19 -4.03
C ALA A 3 6.45 15.40 -4.75
N SER A 4 6.84 14.47 -5.63
CA SER A 4 5.89 13.53 -6.23
C SER A 4 5.14 12.84 -5.08
N ASN A 5 3.80 12.92 -5.07
CA ASN A 5 2.95 12.26 -4.06
C ASN A 5 2.78 10.76 -4.37
N GLU A 6 3.74 10.17 -5.09
CA GLU A 6 3.75 8.78 -5.49
C GLU A 6 4.43 7.93 -4.41
N ILE A 7 3.72 6.91 -3.96
CA ILE A 7 4.29 5.89 -3.10
C ILE A 7 5.08 4.89 -3.95
N ARG A 8 6.35 4.64 -3.61
CA ARG A 8 7.16 3.64 -4.31
C ARG A 8 6.94 2.26 -3.71
N SER A 9 7.26 1.21 -4.46
CA SER A 9 7.18 -0.17 -3.97
C SER A 9 8.00 -0.38 -2.69
N ALA A 10 9.17 0.25 -2.58
CA ALA A 10 10.01 0.20 -1.39
C ALA A 10 9.30 0.76 -0.14
N ASP A 11 8.52 1.84 -0.30
CA ASP A 11 7.75 2.43 0.80
C ASP A 11 6.64 1.50 1.27
N VAL A 12 5.98 0.81 0.31
CA VAL A 12 4.96 -0.21 0.59
C VAL A 12 5.55 -1.38 1.37
N PHE A 13 6.67 -1.96 0.89
CA PHE A 13 7.34 -3.05 1.59
C PHE A 13 7.87 -2.62 2.96
N GLY A 14 8.38 -1.40 3.07
CA GLY A 14 8.79 -0.81 4.35
C GLY A 14 7.64 -0.69 5.33
N ALA A 15 6.45 -0.26 4.87
CA ALA A 15 5.26 -0.19 5.70
C ALA A 15 4.78 -1.58 6.16
N ILE A 16 4.76 -2.57 5.25
CA ILE A 16 4.41 -3.96 5.60
C ILE A 16 5.42 -4.52 6.61
N ASN A 17 6.71 -4.31 6.40
CA ASN A 17 7.74 -4.80 7.31
C ASN A 17 7.62 -4.18 8.71
N ARG A 18 7.37 -2.87 8.81
CA ARG A 18 7.10 -2.22 10.10
C ARG A 18 5.86 -2.82 10.79
N ALA A 19 4.79 -3.06 10.03
CA ALA A 19 3.59 -3.67 10.58
C ALA A 19 3.81 -5.11 11.08
N ILE A 20 4.65 -5.89 10.38
CA ILE A 20 5.09 -7.23 10.82
C ILE A 20 5.88 -7.13 12.13
N MET A 21 6.84 -6.22 12.23
CA MET A 21 7.63 -6.03 13.45
C MET A 21 6.76 -5.62 14.63
N SER A 22 5.80 -4.70 14.42
CA SER A 22 4.84 -4.30 15.46
C SER A 22 3.88 -5.43 15.86
N ALA A 23 3.62 -6.39 14.97
CA ALA A 23 2.80 -7.57 15.27
C ALA A 23 3.61 -8.69 15.94
N GLY A 24 4.94 -8.62 15.96
CA GLY A 24 5.85 -9.62 16.51
C GLY A 24 6.30 -10.67 15.48
N SER A 25 5.43 -11.07 14.54
CA SER A 25 5.79 -12.03 13.49
C SER A 25 4.97 -11.88 12.22
N GLN A 26 5.44 -12.50 11.12
CA GLN A 26 4.66 -12.56 9.87
C GLN A 26 3.35 -13.33 10.07
N LYS A 27 3.33 -14.34 10.94
CA LYS A 27 2.14 -15.15 11.23
C LYS A 27 1.07 -14.32 11.94
N ASP A 28 1.47 -13.55 12.95
CA ASP A 28 0.55 -12.73 13.73
C ASP A 28 0.01 -11.56 12.89
N PHE A 29 0.87 -10.96 12.06
CA PHE A 29 0.44 -9.96 11.08
C PHE A 29 -0.54 -10.55 10.05
N ALA A 30 -0.27 -11.76 9.52
CA ALA A 30 -1.16 -12.43 8.59
C ALA A 30 -2.53 -12.72 9.20
N ALA A 31 -2.56 -13.19 10.45
CA ALA A 31 -3.80 -13.42 11.21
C ALA A 31 -4.60 -12.12 11.37
N LYS A 32 -3.95 -11.03 11.77
CA LYS A 32 -4.55 -9.69 11.87
C LYS A 32 -5.10 -9.19 10.53
N ALA A 33 -4.38 -9.45 9.44
CA ALA A 33 -4.77 -9.05 8.09
C ALA A 33 -5.84 -9.96 7.46
N GLY A 34 -6.14 -11.12 8.06
CA GLY A 34 -7.07 -12.11 7.52
C GLY A 34 -6.57 -12.76 6.22
N VAL A 35 -5.27 -13.03 6.13
CA VAL A 35 -4.60 -13.69 4.98
C VAL A 35 -3.68 -14.81 5.48
N SER A 36 -3.19 -15.67 4.57
CA SER A 36 -2.24 -16.72 4.94
C SER A 36 -0.83 -16.16 5.16
N SER A 37 -0.07 -16.77 6.06
CA SER A 37 1.35 -16.44 6.27
C SER A 37 2.19 -16.68 5.01
N ALA A 38 1.87 -17.74 4.24
CA ALA A 38 2.50 -18.02 2.95
C ALA A 38 2.25 -16.87 1.94
N PHE A 39 1.06 -16.27 1.94
CA PHE A 39 0.78 -15.10 1.10
C PHE A 39 1.66 -13.91 1.50
N VAL A 40 1.79 -13.62 2.81
CA VAL A 40 2.67 -12.55 3.30
C VAL A 40 4.12 -12.79 2.88
N SER A 41 4.63 -14.02 3.05
CA SER A 41 5.98 -14.37 2.62
C SER A 41 6.20 -14.15 1.13
N ARG A 42 5.29 -14.64 0.26
CA ARG A 42 5.38 -14.39 -1.19
C ARG A 42 5.40 -12.90 -1.54
N VAL A 43 4.57 -12.11 -0.86
CA VAL A 43 4.57 -10.64 -1.04
C VAL A 43 5.93 -10.06 -0.65
N MET A 44 6.47 -10.41 0.52
CA MET A 44 7.77 -9.90 0.98
C MET A 44 8.94 -10.32 0.08
N HIS A 45 8.82 -11.43 -0.65
CA HIS A 45 9.80 -11.87 -1.65
C HIS A 45 9.53 -11.32 -3.07
N GLY A 46 8.52 -10.45 -3.23
CA GLY A 46 8.17 -9.87 -4.54
C GLY A 46 7.50 -10.86 -5.50
N LEU A 47 7.14 -12.07 -5.03
CA LEU A 47 6.49 -13.12 -5.82
C LEU A 47 4.99 -12.90 -5.98
N SER A 48 4.42 -11.90 -5.30
CA SER A 48 3.00 -11.56 -5.36
C SER A 48 2.77 -10.10 -5.03
N ALA A 49 1.78 -9.49 -5.69
CA ALA A 49 1.34 -8.14 -5.34
C ALA A 49 0.61 -8.14 -3.98
N PRO A 50 0.80 -7.11 -3.14
CA PRO A 50 0.02 -6.91 -1.93
C PRO A 50 -1.48 -6.78 -2.24
N SER A 51 -2.32 -7.48 -1.46
CA SER A 51 -3.78 -7.32 -1.57
C SER A 51 -4.26 -6.06 -0.83
N PRO A 52 -5.45 -5.51 -1.15
CA PRO A 52 -6.00 -4.37 -0.42
C PRO A 52 -6.17 -4.62 1.08
N LYS A 53 -6.50 -5.86 1.49
CA LYS A 53 -6.60 -6.24 2.91
C LYS A 53 -5.24 -6.14 3.61
N LEU A 54 -4.19 -6.66 2.96
CA LEU A 54 -2.82 -6.60 3.47
C LEU A 54 -2.32 -5.16 3.60
N LEU A 55 -2.54 -4.34 2.57
CA LEU A 55 -2.19 -2.92 2.56
C LEU A 55 -2.90 -2.16 3.69
N LYS A 56 -4.20 -2.40 3.87
CA LYS A 56 -4.98 -1.81 4.97
C LYS A 56 -4.44 -2.23 6.33
N ALA A 57 -4.08 -3.50 6.51
CA ALA A 57 -3.49 -4.00 7.76
C ALA A 57 -2.11 -3.39 8.04
N ALA A 58 -1.36 -3.02 6.99
CA ALA A 58 -0.11 -2.27 7.09
C ALA A 58 -0.31 -0.76 7.31
N GLY A 59 -1.56 -0.29 7.48
CA GLY A 59 -1.88 1.12 7.70
C GLY A 59 -1.93 1.97 6.42
N LEU A 60 -1.85 1.34 5.24
CA LEU A 60 -1.94 2.02 3.96
C LEU A 60 -3.38 2.15 3.50
N ARG A 61 -3.69 3.24 2.80
CA ARG A 61 -4.99 3.48 2.17
C ARG A 61 -4.81 3.89 0.72
N ARG A 62 -5.76 3.49 -0.13
CA ARG A 62 -5.81 3.96 -1.51
C ARG A 62 -6.23 5.43 -1.50
N VAL A 63 -5.46 6.27 -2.18
CA VAL A 63 -5.79 7.67 -2.44
C VAL A 63 -6.03 7.82 -3.93
N VAL A 64 -7.11 8.50 -4.30
CA VAL A 64 -7.43 8.86 -5.69
C VAL A 64 -7.35 10.38 -5.75
N SER A 65 -6.41 10.91 -6.52
CA SER A 65 -6.29 12.34 -6.77
C SER A 65 -6.91 12.66 -8.12
N VAL A 66 -7.82 13.62 -8.16
CA VAL A 66 -8.42 14.12 -9.41
C VAL A 66 -7.75 15.45 -9.71
N HIS A 67 -7.19 15.59 -10.92
CA HIS A 67 -6.69 16.86 -11.42
C HIS A 67 -7.77 17.46 -12.33
N PHE A 68 -8.18 18.69 -12.02
CA PHE A 68 -9.11 19.44 -12.85
C PHE A 68 -8.30 20.44 -13.68
N GLU A 69 -8.38 20.35 -14.99
CA GLU A 69 -7.89 21.37 -15.91
C GLU A 69 -9.09 22.24 -16.29
N PHE A 70 -9.01 23.53 -15.97
CA PHE A 70 -9.99 24.51 -16.44
C PHE A 70 -9.59 24.93 -17.86
N VAL A 71 -10.46 24.67 -18.83
CA VAL A 71 -10.29 25.16 -20.20
C VAL A 71 -10.93 26.55 -20.28
N GLU A 72 -10.12 27.60 -20.42
CA GLU A 72 -10.63 28.91 -20.85
C GLU A 72 -11.05 28.81 -22.33
N ASN A 73 -12.16 29.46 -22.69
CA ASN A 73 -12.88 29.41 -23.98
C ASN A 73 -13.93 28.29 -24.12
N ALA A 74 -14.71 28.01 -23.07
CA ALA A 74 -16.07 27.51 -23.29
C ALA A 74 -16.93 28.69 -23.75
N ASP A 75 -16.76 29.09 -25.02
CA ASP A 75 -17.47 30.21 -25.64
C ASP A 75 -19.00 30.05 -25.45
N VAL A 76 -19.61 31.08 -24.88
CA VAL A 76 -21.07 31.31 -24.80
C VAL A 76 -21.45 32.31 -25.88
#